data_AF-A0A847WSQ8-F1
#
_entry.id   AF-A0A847WSQ8-F1
#
_cell.length_a   1.000
_cell.length_b   1.000
_cell.length_c   1.000
_cell.angle_alpha   90.00
_cell.angle_beta   90.00
_cell.angle_gamma   90.00
#
_symmetry.space_group_name_H-M   'P 1'
#
loop_
_entity.id
_entity.type
_entity.pdbx_description
1 polymer ?
#
loop_
_entity_poly.entity_id
_entity_poly.type
_entity_poly.pdbx_seq_one_letter_code
_entity_poly.pdbx_strand_id
1 'polypeptide(L)'
;MKQVTFTLSATDGMARRGRIDTPRGEINTPAFMPVGTVGTVKAMYPEQVRETGADILLGNTYHLMLRPGAERVAKLGGLHTFMDWQRPILTDSGGFQVMSLAKLRKLTEKGVTFKSHID
;
A
#
# COMPACT_ATOMS: atom_id res chain seq x y z
N MET A 1 -20.57 2.71 -5.33
CA MET A 1 -19.10 2.77 -5.21
C MET A 1 -18.59 3.76 -6.24
N LYS A 2 -17.71 4.70 -5.89
CA LYS A 2 -17.04 5.53 -6.90
C LYS A 2 -16.11 4.61 -7.70
N GLN A 3 -16.23 4.64 -9.03
CA GLN A 3 -15.53 3.73 -9.94
C GLN A 3 -14.05 4.15 -10.07
N VAL A 4 -13.16 3.16 -10.17
CA VAL A 4 -11.76 3.40 -10.54
C VAL A 4 -11.68 3.39 -12.06
N THR A 5 -11.15 4.45 -12.67
CA THR A 5 -11.03 4.59 -14.12
C THR A 5 -9.59 4.83 -14.52
N PHE A 6 -9.18 4.29 -15.67
CA PHE A 6 -7.88 4.57 -16.27
C PHE A 6 -8.07 5.26 -17.62
N THR A 7 -7.37 6.37 -17.84
CA THR A 7 -7.34 7.10 -19.11
C THR A 7 -5.92 7.12 -19.66
N LEU A 8 -5.75 6.65 -20.88
CA LEU A 8 -4.49 6.75 -21.62
C LEU A 8 -4.43 8.12 -22.31
N SER A 9 -3.37 8.89 -22.05
CA SER A 9 -3.18 10.24 -22.61
C SER A 9 -2.26 10.25 -23.83
N ALA A 10 -1.19 9.46 -23.80
CA ALA A 10 -0.22 9.40 -24.89
C ALA A 10 0.57 8.08 -24.86
N THR A 11 1.15 7.73 -26.00
CA THR A 11 2.02 6.56 -26.17
C THR A 11 3.27 6.93 -26.94
N ASP A 12 4.40 6.32 -26.61
CA ASP A 12 5.65 6.37 -27.37
C ASP A 12 6.26 4.96 -27.39
N GLY A 13 6.14 4.25 -28.51
CA GLY A 13 6.41 2.82 -28.59
C GLY A 13 5.59 2.02 -27.55
N MET A 14 6.28 1.35 -26.62
CA MET A 14 5.65 0.61 -25.51
C MET A 14 5.36 1.48 -24.28
N ALA A 15 5.88 2.71 -24.24
CA ALA A 15 5.68 3.64 -23.14
C ALA A 15 4.27 4.24 -23.18
N ARG A 16 3.68 4.43 -21.99
CA ARG A 16 2.30 4.91 -21.82
C ARG A 16 2.27 5.99 -20.76
N ARG A 17 1.72 7.16 -21.11
CA ARG A 17 1.33 8.20 -20.16
C ARG A 17 -0.18 8.15 -19.99
N GLY A 18 -0.64 8.20 -18.75
CA GLY A 18 -2.06 8.16 -18.45
C GLY A 18 -2.36 8.57 -17.03
N ARG A 19 -3.63 8.43 -16.62
CA ARG A 19 -4.09 8.78 -15.30
C ARG A 19 -5.07 7.72 -14.78
N ILE A 20 -4.99 7.41 -13.48
CA ILE A 20 -5.98 6.61 -12.77
C ILE A 20 -6.78 7.54 -11.87
N ASP A 21 -8.09 7.63 -12.05
CA ASP A 21 -8.97 8.37 -11.15
C ASP A 21 -9.49 7.41 -10.07
N THR A 22 -9.39 7.84 -8.82
CA THR A 22 -9.86 7.07 -7.67
C THR A 22 -10.77 7.94 -6.79
N PRO A 23 -11.52 7.34 -5.85
CA PRO A 23 -12.34 8.10 -4.90
C PRO A 23 -11.55 9.10 -4.03
N ARG A 24 -10.22 8.91 -3.90
CA ARG A 24 -9.33 9.68 -3.00
C ARG A 24 -8.30 10.54 -3.74
N GLY A 25 -8.40 10.63 -5.06
CA GLY A 25 -7.50 11.45 -5.87
C GLY A 25 -7.09 10.79 -7.17
N GLU A 26 -6.41 11.58 -7.99
CA GLU A 26 -5.84 11.18 -9.27
C GLU A 26 -4.42 10.63 -9.08
N ILE A 27 -4.03 9.67 -9.92
CA ILE A 27 -2.69 9.09 -9.97
C ILE A 27 -2.15 9.22 -11.39
N ASN A 28 -1.10 10.02 -11.57
CA ASN A 28 -0.42 10.13 -12.86
C ASN A 28 0.46 8.90 -13.10
N THR A 29 0.38 8.34 -14.30
CA THR A 29 1.17 7.17 -14.73
C THR A 29 2.15 7.57 -15.85
N PRO A 30 3.41 7.08 -15.83
CA PRO A 30 3.99 6.10 -14.89
C PRO A 30 4.11 6.63 -13.45
N ALA A 31 3.72 5.80 -12.47
CA ALA A 31 3.67 6.19 -11.06
C ALA A 31 4.75 5.46 -10.27
N PHE A 32 5.45 6.19 -9.40
CA PHE A 32 6.29 5.62 -8.36
C PHE A 32 5.55 5.68 -7.02
N MET A 33 5.56 4.58 -6.26
CA MET A 33 4.81 4.47 -5.00
C MET A 33 5.80 4.35 -3.83
N PRO A 34 6.00 5.40 -3.01
CA PRO A 34 6.75 5.29 -1.77
C PRO A 34 6.13 4.24 -0.84
N VAL A 35 6.98 3.44 -0.20
CA VAL A 35 6.53 2.29 0.61
C VAL A 35 6.38 2.70 2.07
N GLY A 36 5.13 2.65 2.55
CA GLY A 36 4.76 2.80 3.95
C GLY A 36 4.84 1.47 4.70
N THR A 37 5.84 1.31 5.56
CA THR A 37 6.03 0.12 6.41
C THR A 37 5.53 0.44 7.82
N VAL A 38 4.56 -0.31 8.35
CA VAL A 38 3.91 -0.03 9.66
C VAL A 38 3.21 1.34 9.68
N GLY A 39 2.56 1.73 8.58
CA GLY A 39 1.76 2.96 8.57
C GLY A 39 2.57 4.26 8.48
N THR A 40 3.83 4.21 8.05
CA THR A 40 4.62 5.42 7.75
C THR A 40 5.61 5.16 6.64
N VAL A 41 5.88 6.18 5.81
CA VAL A 41 7.12 6.21 5.03
C VAL A 41 8.24 6.54 6.01
N LYS A 42 9.33 5.76 6.00
CA LYS A 42 10.37 5.91 7.02
C LYS A 42 11.05 7.27 6.89
N ALA A 43 11.23 7.94 8.04
CA ALA A 43 11.92 9.21 8.18
C ALA A 43 11.26 10.42 7.46
N MET A 44 9.99 10.32 7.07
CA MET A 44 9.28 11.41 6.41
C MET A 44 7.87 11.58 6.98
N TYR A 45 7.46 12.83 7.20
CA TYR A 45 6.06 13.17 7.44
C TYR A 45 5.24 13.00 6.15
N PRO A 46 3.93 12.69 6.24
CA PRO A 46 3.06 12.54 5.08
C PRO A 46 3.09 13.74 4.12
N GLU A 47 3.17 14.95 4.67
CA GLU A 47 3.29 16.20 3.91
C GLU A 47 4.58 16.25 3.09
N GLN A 48 5.71 15.84 3.66
CA GLN A 48 6.99 15.79 2.95
C GLN A 48 6.96 14.78 1.80
N VAL A 49 6.30 13.64 2.00
CA VAL A 49 6.12 12.64 0.92
C VAL A 49 5.24 13.21 -0.20
N ARG A 50 4.22 13.99 0.16
CA ARG A 50 3.38 14.69 -0.82
C ARG A 50 4.16 15.75 -1.59
N GLU A 51 5.03 16.51 -0.93
CA GLU A 51 5.87 17.54 -1.54
C GLU A 51 6.84 16.96 -2.59
N THR A 52 7.21 15.68 -2.49
CA THR A 52 7.99 15.02 -3.55
C THR A 52 7.18 14.71 -4.82
N GLY A 53 5.88 15.03 -4.84
CA GLY A 53 4.97 14.74 -5.95
C GLY A 53 4.36 13.34 -5.92
N ALA A 54 4.39 12.64 -4.78
CA ALA A 54 3.77 11.33 -4.67
C ALA A 54 2.23 11.43 -4.73
N ASP A 55 1.63 10.78 -5.74
CA ASP A 55 0.18 10.69 -5.87
C ASP A 55 -0.43 9.56 -5.02
N ILE A 56 0.34 8.50 -4.76
CA ILE A 56 -0.11 7.25 -4.12
C ILE A 56 1.01 6.63 -3.27
N LEU A 57 0.64 5.96 -2.18
CA LEU A 57 1.55 5.15 -1.36
C LEU A 57 1.27 3.66 -1.50
N LEU A 58 2.31 2.85 -1.27
CA LEU A 58 2.16 1.41 -1.04
C LEU A 58 2.16 1.13 0.46
N GLY A 59 1.07 0.62 1.01
CA GLY A 59 0.96 0.18 2.39
C GLY A 59 1.26 -1.31 2.52
N ASN A 60 2.17 -1.66 3.43
CA ASN A 60 2.51 -3.06 3.65
C ASN A 60 1.57 -3.74 4.66
N THR A 61 0.76 -4.69 4.16
CA THR A 61 -0.27 -5.37 4.94
C THR A 61 0.30 -6.32 5.96
N TYR A 62 1.41 -7.01 5.65
CA TYR A 62 2.03 -7.98 6.57
C TYR A 62 2.41 -7.31 7.91
N HIS A 63 3.08 -6.16 7.83
CA HIS A 63 3.50 -5.44 9.02
C HIS A 63 2.30 -4.86 9.79
N LEU A 64 1.35 -4.23 9.08
CA LEU A 64 0.14 -3.65 9.68
C LEU A 64 -0.73 -4.70 10.38
N MET A 65 -0.80 -5.91 9.83
CA MET A 65 -1.54 -7.04 10.41
C MET A 65 -0.92 -7.54 11.71
N LEU A 66 0.41 -7.58 11.81
CA LEU A 66 1.09 -8.02 13.03
C LEU A 66 1.06 -6.96 14.13
N ARG A 67 1.30 -5.69 13.76
CA ARG A 67 1.24 -4.56 14.69
C ARG A 67 1.00 -3.29 13.88
N PRO A 68 -0.05 -2.49 14.15
CA PRO A 68 -0.97 -2.55 15.30
C PRO A 68 -2.13 -3.55 15.21
N GLY A 69 -2.29 -4.25 14.07
CA GLY A 69 -3.40 -5.15 13.80
C GLY A 69 -4.52 -4.48 12.99
N ALA A 70 -5.06 -5.19 11.99
CA ALA A 70 -6.06 -4.64 11.07
C ALA A 70 -7.33 -4.13 11.78
N GLU A 71 -7.82 -4.87 12.78
CA GLU A 71 -8.99 -4.46 13.58
C GLU A 71 -8.74 -3.16 14.35
N ARG A 72 -7.51 -2.98 14.87
CA ARG A 72 -7.12 -1.77 15.58
C ARG A 72 -7.04 -0.58 14.62
N VAL A 73 -6.44 -0.76 13.44
CA VAL A 73 -6.43 0.27 12.40
C VAL A 73 -7.85 0.66 12.00
N ALA A 74 -8.75 -0.32 11.83
CA ALA A 74 -10.15 -0.04 11.50
C ALA A 74 -10.86 0.76 12.59
N LYS A 75 -10.69 0.37 13.87
CA LYS A 75 -11.26 1.09 15.04
C LYS A 75 -10.76 2.53 15.15
N LEU A 76 -9.54 2.81 14.71
CA LEU A 76 -8.94 4.16 14.71
C LEU A 76 -9.30 4.99 13.47
N GLY A 77 -10.30 4.58 12.69
CA GLY A 77 -10.77 5.34 11.51
C GLY A 77 -10.13 4.93 10.19
N GLY A 78 -9.47 3.77 10.15
CA GLY A 78 -8.88 3.20 8.94
C GLY A 78 -7.48 3.72 8.63
N LEU A 79 -6.83 3.09 7.65
CA LEU A 79 -5.40 3.31 7.37
C LEU A 79 -5.06 4.75 6.95
N HIS A 80 -5.95 5.41 6.18
CA HIS A 80 -5.74 6.80 5.76
C HIS A 80 -5.66 7.74 6.97
N THR A 81 -6.59 7.60 7.92
CA THR A 81 -6.59 8.36 9.18
C THR A 81 -5.39 8.00 10.04
N PHE A 82 -5.06 6.71 10.13
CA PHE A 82 -3.94 6.24 10.94
C PHE A 82 -2.57 6.74 10.45
N MET A 83 -2.38 6.84 9.13
CA MET A 83 -1.14 7.32 8.50
C MET A 83 -1.13 8.83 8.23
N ASP A 84 -2.24 9.52 8.51
CA ASP A 84 -2.49 10.89 8.07
C ASP A 84 -2.20 11.11 6.56
N TRP A 85 -2.67 10.18 5.74
CA TRP A 85 -2.54 10.24 4.28
C TRP A 85 -3.91 10.16 3.63
N GLN A 86 -4.38 11.28 3.07
CA GLN A 86 -5.74 11.40 2.52
C GLN A 86 -5.84 11.06 1.02
N ARG A 87 -4.71 10.68 0.40
CA ARG A 87 -4.59 10.29 -1.01
C ARG A 87 -4.67 8.77 -1.18
N PRO A 88 -4.68 8.24 -2.41
CA PRO A 88 -4.74 6.79 -2.65
C PRO A 88 -3.65 6.01 -1.91
N ILE A 89 -4.03 4.81 -1.46
CA ILE A 89 -3.12 3.80 -0.89
C ILE A 89 -3.37 2.49 -1.62
N LEU A 90 -2.32 1.87 -2.15
CA LEU A 90 -2.34 0.49 -2.59
C LEU A 90 -1.82 -0.38 -1.44
N THR A 91 -2.62 -1.32 -0.96
CA THR A 91 -2.15 -2.33 -0.01
C THR A 91 -1.70 -3.57 -0.74
N ASP A 92 -0.52 -4.08 -0.42
CA ASP A 92 -0.10 -5.40 -0.89
C ASP A 92 -0.89 -6.52 -0.16
N SER A 93 -0.74 -7.77 -0.60
CA SER A 93 -1.40 -8.90 0.06
C SER A 93 -0.63 -9.44 1.27
N GLY A 94 0.60 -8.97 1.51
CA GLY A 94 1.54 -9.54 2.49
C GLY A 94 2.10 -10.93 2.12
N GLY A 95 1.62 -11.56 1.05
CA GLY A 95 2.01 -12.92 0.66
C GLY A 95 3.49 -13.07 0.37
N PHE A 96 4.12 -12.07 -0.25
CA PHE A 96 5.57 -12.09 -0.49
C PHE A 96 6.37 -12.24 0.82
N GLN A 97 6.04 -11.47 1.86
CA GLN A 97 6.79 -11.49 3.12
C GLN A 97 6.54 -12.75 3.94
N VAL A 98 5.29 -13.23 3.94
CA VAL A 98 4.96 -14.57 4.46
C VAL A 98 5.82 -15.63 3.76
N MET A 99 6.09 -15.44 2.46
CA MET A 99 6.92 -16.35 1.69
C MET A 99 8.44 -16.15 1.86
N SER A 100 8.91 -14.94 2.20
CA SER A 100 10.34 -14.66 2.40
C SER A 100 10.85 -15.13 3.78
N LEU A 101 9.98 -15.29 4.78
CA LEU A 101 10.34 -15.73 6.14
C LEU A 101 10.39 -17.27 6.27
N ALA A 102 11.12 -17.90 5.36
CA ALA A 102 11.07 -19.34 5.06
C ALA A 102 11.25 -20.31 6.25
N LYS A 103 11.85 -19.90 7.37
CA LYS A 103 12.11 -20.79 8.51
C LYS A 103 10.90 -21.03 9.44
N LEU A 104 9.79 -20.29 9.27
CA LEU A 104 8.69 -20.26 10.22
C LEU A 104 7.30 -20.54 9.61
N ARG A 105 7.17 -21.38 8.57
CA ARG A 105 5.86 -21.61 7.91
C ARG A 105 5.47 -23.07 7.66
N LYS A 106 4.15 -23.31 7.63
CA LYS A 106 3.49 -24.47 7.00
C LYS A 106 2.53 -23.96 5.91
N LEU A 107 2.71 -24.42 4.68
CA LEU A 107 1.86 -24.07 3.53
C LEU A 107 0.87 -25.21 3.26
N THR A 108 -0.39 -24.86 3.03
CA THR A 108 -1.45 -25.77 2.58
C THR A 108 -2.18 -25.13 1.40
N GLU A 109 -3.01 -25.89 0.67
CA GLU A 109 -3.86 -25.32 -0.39
C GLU A 109 -4.82 -24.24 0.12
N LYS A 110 -5.17 -24.27 1.42
CA LYS A 110 -6.08 -23.31 2.05
C LYS A 110 -5.39 -22.03 2.52
N GLY A 111 -4.06 -21.95 2.46
CA GLY A 111 -3.28 -20.79 2.88
C GLY A 111 -1.99 -21.12 3.62
N VAL A 112 -1.40 -20.11 4.25
CA VAL A 112 -0.13 -20.21 4.98
C VAL A 112 -0.35 -19.94 6.46
N THR A 113 0.13 -20.85 7.29
CA THR A 113 0.34 -20.60 8.72
C THR A 113 1.80 -20.24 8.93
N PHE A 114 2.08 -19.13 9.60
CA PHE A 114 3.43 -18.70 9.91
C PHE A 114 3.52 -18.18 11.34
N LYS A 115 4.71 -18.25 11.94
CA LYS A 115 4.99 -17.61 13.23
C LYS A 115 5.41 -16.15 12.99
N SER A 116 4.89 -15.24 13.81
CA SER A 116 5.33 -13.84 13.85
C SER A 116 6.85 -13.77 14.05
N HIS A 117 7.49 -12.78 13.45
CA HIS A 117 8.90 -12.45 13.71
C HIS A 117 9.04 -11.41 14.83
N ILE A 118 7.93 -10.84 15.30
CA ILE A 118 7.90 -9.85 16.39
C ILE A 118 7.85 -10.57 17.75
N ASP A 119 7.23 -11.76 17.81
CA ASP A 119 7.04 -12.58 19.02
C ASP A 119 7.19 -14.10 18.70
#